data_AF-A0A3R9MKG1-F1
#
_entry.id   AF-A0A3R9MKG1-F1
#
_cell.length_a   1.000
_cell.length_b   1.000
_cell.length_c   1.000
_cell.angle_alpha   90.00
_cell.angle_beta   90.00
_cell.angle_gamma   90.00
#
_symmetry.space_group_name_H-M   'P 1'
#
loop_
_entity.id
_entity.type
_entity.pdbx_description
1 polymer ?
#
loop_
_entity_poly.entity_id
_entity_poly.type
_entity_poly.pdbx_seq_one_letter_code
_entity_poly.pdbx_strand_id
1 'polypeptide(L)' 'MHLVTTTPKPTVNLTELARVEQLMPAAVVAAAPLEQLEARRWQINFDHPSYAEETAYVVEREARRRARPMMVPTR' A
#
# COMPACT_ATOMS: atom_id res chain seq x y z
N MET A 1 -11.16 0.26 -28.87
CA MET A 1 -11.21 -0.67 -27.72
C MET A 1 -10.52 0.01 -26.55
N HIS A 2 -11.26 0.45 -25.53
CA HIS A 2 -10.66 1.03 -24.33
C HIS A 2 -10.22 -0.13 -23.43
N LEU A 3 -8.92 -0.41 -23.38
CA LEU A 3 -8.31 -1.24 -22.34
C LEU A 3 -8.39 -0.44 -21.04
N VAL A 4 -9.49 -0.61 -20.32
CA VAL A 4 -9.60 -0.15 -18.94
C VAL A 4 -8.71 -1.11 -18.13
N THR A 5 -7.43 -0.79 -18.01
CA THR A 5 -6.53 -1.41 -17.03
C THR A 5 -6.91 -0.89 -15.64
N THR A 6 -8.11 -1.22 -15.17
CA THR A 6 -8.33 -1.29 -13.73
C THR A 6 -7.45 -2.44 -13.27
N THR A 7 -6.30 -2.11 -12.67
CA THR A 7 -5.57 -3.05 -11.82
C THR A 7 -6.63 -3.75 -10.97
N PRO A 8 -6.80 -5.08 -11.08
CA PRO A 8 -7.76 -5.77 -10.23
C PRO A 8 -7.35 -5.42 -8.80
N LYS A 9 -8.25 -4.76 -8.07
CA LYS A 9 -8.07 -4.57 -6.64
C LYS A 9 -7.86 -5.98 -6.10
N PRO A 10 -6.74 -6.28 -5.41
CA PRO A 10 -6.55 -7.60 -4.86
C PRO A 10 -7.78 -7.96 -4.03
N THR A 11 -8.16 -9.22 -4.04
CA THR A 11 -9.27 -9.72 -3.20
C THR A 11 -8.75 -9.81 -1.77
N VAL A 12 -8.37 -8.65 -1.23
CA VAL A 12 -7.64 -8.52 0.02
C VAL A 12 -8.54 -9.04 1.13
N ASN A 13 -8.18 -10.18 1.70
CA ASN A 13 -8.80 -10.64 2.92
C ASN A 13 -8.46 -9.64 4.02
N LEU A 14 -9.49 -9.05 4.66
CA LEU A 14 -9.29 -8.04 5.71
C LEU A 14 -8.42 -8.55 6.85
N THR A 15 -8.44 -9.86 7.14
CA THR A 15 -7.59 -10.48 8.16
C THR A 15 -6.12 -10.49 7.74
N GLU A 16 -5.84 -10.74 6.47
CA GLU A 16 -4.47 -10.76 5.93
C GLU A 16 -3.92 -9.34 5.81
N LEU A 17 -4.75 -8.39 5.39
CA LEU A 17 -4.39 -6.97 5.42
C LEU A 17 -4.04 -6.48 6.83
N ALA A 18 -4.85 -6.87 7.82
CA ALA A 18 -4.58 -6.51 9.22
C ALA A 18 -3.23 -7.07 9.70
N ARG A 19 -2.86 -8.29 9.26
CA ARG A 19 -1.53 -8.86 9.55
C ARG A 19 -0.42 -8.10 8.85
N VAL A 20 -0.61 -7.70 7.59
CA VAL A 20 0.36 -6.89 6.86
C VAL A 20 0.52 -5.51 7.52
N GLU A 21 -0.56 -4.86 7.94
CA GLU A 21 -0.51 -3.59 8.67
C GLU A 21 0.13 -3.74 10.08
N GLN A 22 0.17 -4.94 10.66
CA GLN A 22 0.98 -5.20 11.87
C GLN A 22 2.48 -5.27 11.54
N LEU A 23 2.86 -5.86 10.40
CA LEU A 23 4.24 -5.92 9.92
C LEU A 23 4.73 -4.57 9.37
N MET A 24 3.80 -3.75 8.87
CA MET A 24 3.98 -2.37 8.39
C MET A 24 3.02 -1.43 9.12
N PRO A 25 3.33 -1.03 10.37
CA PRO A 25 2.45 -0.17 11.14
C PRO A 25 2.10 1.11 10.40
N ALA A 26 0.81 1.47 10.36
CA ALA A 26 0.32 2.64 9.63
C ALA A 26 1.05 3.95 9.98
N ALA A 27 1.50 4.11 11.23
CA ALA A 27 2.30 5.24 11.66
C ALA A 27 3.69 5.29 10.99
N VAL A 28 4.34 4.14 10.82
CA VAL A 28 5.60 4.00 10.08
C VAL A 28 5.35 4.23 8.60
N VAL A 29 4.24 3.69 8.07
CA VAL A 29 3.86 3.87 6.67
C VAL A 29 3.64 5.35 6.33
N ALA A 30 2.97 6.11 7.21
CA ALA A 30 2.72 7.52 7.00
C ALA A 30 3.98 8.40 7.14
N ALA A 31 4.91 8.04 8.04
CA ALA A 31 6.08 8.86 8.34
C ALA A 31 7.30 8.56 7.43
N ALA A 32 7.45 7.32 6.95
CA ALA A 32 8.65 6.92 6.21
C ALA A 32 8.64 7.42 4.75
N PRO A 33 9.80 7.77 4.16
CA PRO A 33 9.93 8.00 2.72
C PRO A 33 9.45 6.80 1.89
N LEU A 34 8.94 7.05 0.68
CA LEU A 34 8.40 6.02 -0.21
C LEU A 34 9.42 4.91 -0.52
N GLU A 35 10.68 5.27 -0.74
CA GLU A 35 11.78 4.32 -0.98
C GLU A 35 11.98 3.34 0.19
N GLN A 36 11.81 3.81 1.43
CA GLN A 36 11.91 2.95 2.62
C GLN A 36 10.70 2.02 2.74
N LEU A 37 9.51 2.48 2.33
CA LEU A 37 8.31 1.63 2.26
C LEU A 37 8.48 0.52 1.22
N GLU A 38 9.08 0.83 0.08
CA GLU A 38 9.38 -0.17 -0.95
C GLU A 38 10.41 -1.19 -0.47
N ALA A 39 11.49 -0.74 0.18
CA ALA A 39 12.48 -1.65 0.77
C ALA A 39 11.83 -2.57 1.83
N ARG A 40 10.95 -2.02 2.68
CA ARG A 40 10.24 -2.80 3.70
C ARG A 40 9.24 -3.78 3.08
N ARG A 41 8.55 -3.39 2.01
CA ARG A 41 7.70 -4.27 1.21
C ARG A 41 8.48 -5.48 0.70
N TRP A 42 9.66 -5.24 0.12
CA TRP A 42 10.51 -6.32 -0.39
C TRP A 42 10.92 -7.30 0.71
N GLN A 43 11.28 -6.79 1.89
CA GLN A 43 11.63 -7.63 3.03
C GLN A 43 10.45 -8.50 3.48
N ILE A 44 9.25 -7.91 3.61
CA ILE A 44 8.06 -8.67 4.02
C ILE A 44 7.66 -9.69 2.97
N ASN A 45 7.77 -9.36 1.67
CA ASN A 45 7.46 -10.32 0.61
C ASN A 45 8.46 -11.47 0.56
N PHE A 46 9.70 -11.22 0.96
CA PHE A 46 10.72 -12.25 1.09
C PHE A 46 10.44 -13.17 2.29
N ASP A 47 10.19 -12.60 3.46
CA ASP A 47 9.94 -13.35 4.70
C ASP A 47 8.55 -14.03 4.71
N HIS A 48 7.59 -13.42 4.01
CA HIS A 48 6.18 -13.82 3.96
C HIS A 48 5.60 -13.69 2.54
N PRO A 49 5.96 -14.59 1.62
CA PRO A 49 5.57 -14.51 0.21
C PRO A 49 4.05 -14.57 -0.02
N SER A 50 3.28 -15.11 0.94
CA SER A 50 1.81 -15.12 0.90
C SER A 50 1.19 -13.72 0.93
N TYR A 51 1.92 -12.70 1.36
CA TYR A 51 1.43 -11.32 1.45
C TYR A 51 1.92 -10.41 0.29
N ALA A 52 2.48 -11.00 -0.77
CA ALA A 52 3.13 -10.24 -1.82
C ALA A 52 2.20 -9.25 -2.55
N GLU A 53 0.92 -9.60 -2.67
CA GLU A 53 -0.10 -8.75 -3.30
C GLU A 53 -0.63 -7.67 -2.34
N GLU A 54 -0.83 -8.01 -1.06
CA GLU A 54 -1.34 -7.13 -0.02
C GLU A 54 -0.35 -6.03 0.34
N THR A 55 0.94 -6.35 0.46
CA THR A 55 1.97 -5.35 0.75
C THR A 55 2.12 -4.36 -0.40
N ALA A 56 2.02 -4.83 -1.65
CA ALA A 56 2.02 -3.97 -2.83
C ALA A 56 0.81 -3.01 -2.81
N TYR A 57 -0.37 -3.52 -2.45
CA TYR A 57 -1.57 -2.71 -2.29
C TYR A 57 -1.42 -1.62 -1.21
N VAL A 58 -0.83 -1.93 -0.06
CA VAL A 58 -0.59 -0.96 1.03
C VAL A 58 0.34 0.16 0.56
N VAL A 59 1.45 -0.17 -0.12
CA VAL A 59 2.39 0.82 -0.65
C VAL A 59 1.74 1.70 -1.71
N GLU A 60 0.99 1.11 -2.65
CA GLU A 60 0.30 1.87 -3.71
C GLU A 60 -0.77 2.81 -3.13
N ARG A 61 -1.54 2.34 -2.14
CA ARG A 61 -2.52 3.16 -1.41
C ARG A 61 -1.86 4.38 -0.78
N GLU A 62 -0.70 4.20 -0.15
CA GLU A 62 0.03 5.29 0.48
C GLU A 62 0.65 6.25 -0.54
N ALA A 63 1.21 5.73 -1.63
CA ALA A 63 1.68 6.54 -2.75
C ALA A 63 0.55 7.44 -3.29
N ARG A 64 -0.65 6.88 -3.48
CA ARG A 64 -1.85 7.63 -3.91
C ARG A 64 -2.30 8.66 -2.88
N ARG A 65 -2.22 8.36 -1.58
CA ARG A 65 -2.55 9.32 -0.51
C ARG A 65 -1.63 10.54 -0.56
N ARG A 66 -0.33 10.32 -0.75
CA ARG A 66 0.69 11.38 -0.84
C ARG A 66 0.61 12.17 -2.15
N ALA A 67 0.29 11.49 -3.24
CA ALA A 67 0.13 12.12 -4.55
C ALA A 67 -1.18 12.91 -4.68
N ARG A 68 -2.17 12.68 -3.80
CA ARG A 68 -3.39 13.47 -3.78
C ARG A 68 -3.06 14.85 -3.18
N PRO A 69 -3.10 15.94 -3.96
CA PRO A 69 -3.08 17.27 -3.36
C PRO A 69 -4.30 17.33 -2.44
N MET A 70 -4.10 17.75 -1.19
CA MET A 70 -5.22 18.13 -0.35
C MET A 70 -5.97 19.22 -1.13
N MET A 71 -7.13 18.89 -1.71
CA MET A 71 -8.09 19.92 -2.10
C MET A 71 -8.50 20.57 -0.79
N VAL A 72 -7.78 21.63 -0.43
CA VAL A 72 -8.20 22.55 0.62
C VAL A 72 -9.55 23.08 0.15
N PRO A 73 -10.66 22.83 0.87
CA PRO A 73 -11.92 23.42 0.51
C PRO A 73 -11.77 24.93 0.77
N THR A 74 -11.57 25.71 -0.28
CA THR A 74 -11.69 27.17 -0.23
C THR A 74 -13.14 27.47 0.15
N ARG A 75 -13.34 27.93 1.39
CA ARG A 75 -14.55 28.63 1.81
C ARG A 75 -14.33 30.12 1.65
#